data_AF-A0A970STE8-F1
#
_entry.id   AF-A0A970STE8-F1
#
_cell.length_a   1.000
_cell.length_b   1.000
_cell.length_c   1.000
_cell.angle_alpha   90.00
_cell.angle_beta   90.00
_cell.angle_gamma   90.00
#
_symmetry.space_group_name_H-M   'P 1'
#
loop_
_entity.id
_entity.type
_entity.pdbx_description
1 polymer ?
#
loop_
_entity_poly.entity_id
_entity_poly.type
_entity_poly.pdbx_seq_one_letter_code
_entity_poly.pdbx_strand_id
1 'polypeptide(L)'
;MIKTPLKVPKTDGAKINNAFIYDAHIVGFFYNKANFQSEYPMETDEIRKLQILHHYTCWDPEGLIEMGAPRDEYFSEIHDIWSRVKRSTSTQELATIIASVTEEAFGGKYLKNKDDILKIANDIDSFSKS
;
A
#
# COMPACT_ATOMS: atom_id res chain seq x y z
N MET A 1 -23.83 -12.06 -17.06
CA MET A 1 -22.88 -12.51 -16.03
C MET A 1 -23.20 -11.79 -14.73
N ILE A 2 -23.57 -12.53 -13.70
CA ILE A 2 -23.97 -11.98 -12.39
C ILE A 2 -22.69 -11.58 -11.66
N LYS A 3 -22.46 -10.27 -11.48
CA LYS A 3 -21.44 -9.77 -10.54
C LYS A 3 -22.06 -9.80 -9.15
N THR A 4 -21.88 -10.88 -8.41
CA THR A 4 -22.27 -10.91 -7.02
C THR A 4 -21.33 -9.97 -6.26
N PRO A 5 -21.84 -8.89 -5.60
CA PRO A 5 -20.99 -8.05 -4.77
C PRO A 5 -20.42 -8.89 -3.63
N LEU A 6 -19.09 -8.81 -3.43
CA LEU A 6 -18.41 -9.41 -2.29
C LEU A 6 -19.00 -8.81 -1.01
N LYS A 7 -19.74 -9.61 -0.25
CA LYS A 7 -20.19 -9.23 1.09
C LYS A 7 -18.98 -9.16 2.01
N VAL A 8 -18.59 -7.96 2.41
CA VAL A 8 -17.65 -7.77 3.52
C VAL A 8 -18.35 -8.23 4.80
N PRO A 9 -17.86 -9.27 5.51
CA PRO A 9 -18.51 -9.74 6.72
C PRO A 9 -18.34 -8.70 7.83
N LYS A 10 -19.46 -8.20 8.36
CA LYS A 10 -19.46 -7.44 9.63
C LYS A 10 -19.04 -8.40 10.73
N THR A 11 -17.90 -8.15 11.37
CA THR A 11 -17.41 -8.99 12.47
C THR A 11 -17.04 -8.14 13.68
N ASP A 12 -17.47 -8.63 14.84
CA ASP A 12 -17.32 -8.00 16.13
C ASP A 12 -15.85 -8.02 16.57
N GLY A 13 -15.23 -6.84 16.58
CA GLY A 13 -14.24 -6.35 17.57
C GLY A 13 -12.98 -7.16 17.93
N ALA A 14 -12.80 -8.40 17.49
CA ALA A 14 -11.74 -9.27 18.00
C ALA A 14 -11.00 -9.99 16.87
N LYS A 15 -9.78 -9.51 16.60
CA LYS A 15 -8.73 -10.20 15.81
C LYS A 15 -9.21 -10.71 14.46
N ILE A 16 -9.66 -9.80 13.61
CA ILE A 16 -9.71 -10.10 12.18
C ILE A 16 -8.26 -10.17 11.72
N ASN A 17 -7.85 -11.31 11.17
CA ASN A 17 -6.55 -11.51 10.52
C ASN A 17 -6.26 -10.27 9.68
N ASN A 18 -5.19 -9.52 10.01
CA ASN A 18 -4.84 -8.29 9.31
C ASN A 18 -4.85 -8.55 7.79
N ALA A 19 -4.27 -9.65 7.31
CA ALA A 19 -4.30 -10.06 5.91
C ALA A 19 -5.70 -10.01 5.23
N PHE A 20 -6.80 -10.34 5.92
CA PHE A 20 -8.14 -10.42 5.33
C PHE A 20 -8.84 -9.04 5.22
N ILE A 21 -8.64 -8.14 6.20
CA ILE A 21 -9.07 -6.74 6.09
C ILE A 21 -8.27 -6.04 4.98
N TYR A 22 -6.99 -6.39 4.85
CA TYR A 22 -6.08 -5.79 3.88
C TYR A 22 -6.53 -6.12 2.45
N ASP A 23 -6.84 -7.38 2.16
CA ASP A 23 -7.37 -7.76 0.84
C ASP A 23 -8.74 -7.13 0.57
N ALA A 24 -9.66 -7.08 1.53
CA ALA A 24 -10.99 -6.51 1.29
C ALA A 24 -10.98 -4.98 1.07
N HIS A 25 -10.19 -4.23 1.83
CA HIS A 25 -10.07 -2.79 1.67
C HIS A 25 -9.24 -2.41 0.43
N ILE A 26 -8.16 -3.12 0.12
CA ILE A 26 -7.43 -2.92 -1.14
C ILE A 26 -8.33 -3.25 -2.33
N VAL A 27 -8.99 -4.41 -2.33
CA VAL A 27 -9.84 -4.82 -3.44
C VAL A 27 -11.01 -3.85 -3.61
N GLY A 28 -11.68 -3.45 -2.53
CA GLY A 28 -12.76 -2.46 -2.57
C GLY A 28 -12.29 -1.10 -3.10
N PHE A 29 -11.17 -0.60 -2.58
CA PHE A 29 -10.64 0.72 -2.92
C PHE A 29 -10.10 0.81 -4.36
N PHE A 30 -9.30 -0.16 -4.79
CA PHE A 30 -8.66 -0.10 -6.12
C PHE A 30 -9.57 -0.61 -7.25
N TYR A 31 -10.51 -1.53 -6.99
CA TYR A 31 -11.42 -2.04 -8.04
C TYR A 31 -12.78 -1.34 -8.06
N ASN A 32 -13.19 -0.62 -7.01
CA ASN A 32 -14.44 0.12 -6.96
C ASN A 32 -14.36 1.42 -6.14
N LYS A 33 -13.36 2.27 -6.47
CA LYS A 33 -13.04 3.53 -5.78
C LYS A 33 -14.27 4.38 -5.44
N ALA A 34 -15.18 4.60 -6.40
CA ALA A 34 -16.32 5.48 -6.24
C ALA A 34 -17.34 4.96 -5.20
N ASN A 35 -17.70 3.67 -5.25
CA ASN A 35 -18.61 3.10 -4.26
C ASN A 35 -17.93 2.97 -2.89
N PHE A 36 -16.66 2.57 -2.87
CA PHE A 36 -15.92 2.38 -1.63
C PHE A 36 -15.74 3.70 -0.88
N GLN A 37 -15.40 4.81 -1.55
CA GLN A 37 -15.29 6.13 -0.92
C GLN A 37 -16.64 6.67 -0.44
N SER A 38 -17.75 6.30 -1.10
CA SER A 38 -19.10 6.69 -0.66
C SER A 38 -19.55 5.95 0.61
N GLU A 39 -19.10 4.70 0.77
CA GLU A 39 -19.43 3.84 1.92
C GLU A 39 -18.42 4.01 3.07
N TYR A 40 -17.18 4.35 2.75
CA TYR A 40 -16.06 4.55 3.66
C TYR A 40 -15.35 5.87 3.31
N PRO A 41 -15.83 7.01 3.81
CA PRO A 41 -15.12 8.28 3.66
C PRO A 41 -13.79 8.18 4.42
N MET A 42 -12.69 8.06 3.68
CA MET A 42 -11.35 7.97 4.23
C MET A 42 -10.66 9.33 4.20
N GLU A 43 -9.88 9.61 5.23
CA GLU A 43 -8.99 10.76 5.21
C GLU A 43 -7.88 10.55 4.15
N THR A 44 -7.35 11.65 3.59
CA THR A 44 -6.27 11.60 2.59
C THR A 44 -5.07 10.79 3.07
N ASP A 45 -4.80 10.82 4.38
CA ASP A 45 -3.75 10.05 5.03
C ASP A 45 -3.99 8.53 4.97
N GLU A 46 -5.22 8.07 5.19
CA GLU A 46 -5.56 6.64 5.14
C GLU A 46 -5.50 6.10 3.72
N ILE A 47 -5.94 6.90 2.74
CA ILE A 47 -5.78 6.61 1.31
C ILE A 47 -4.31 6.42 0.97
N ARG A 48 -3.48 7.37 1.39
CA ARG A 48 -2.03 7.35 1.09
C ARG A 48 -1.36 6.11 1.70
N LYS A 49 -1.75 5.71 2.91
CA LYS A 49 -1.27 4.47 3.54
C LYS A 49 -1.68 3.22 2.76
N LEU A 50 -2.92 3.14 2.29
CA LEU A 50 -3.39 2.01 1.46
C LEU A 50 -2.67 1.93 0.12
N GLN A 51 -2.28 3.08 -0.46
CA GLN A 51 -1.48 3.11 -1.67
C GLN A 51 -0.04 2.65 -1.45
N ILE A 52 0.62 3.11 -0.38
CA ILE A 52 1.96 2.62 -0.03
C ILE A 52 1.92 1.10 0.10
N LEU A 53 0.98 0.57 0.86
CA LEU A 53 0.76 -0.85 1.02
C LEU A 53 0.58 -1.57 -0.34
N HIS A 54 -0.37 -1.12 -1.17
CA HIS A 54 -0.65 -1.76 -2.46
C HIS A 54 0.58 -1.77 -3.37
N HIS A 55 1.18 -0.61 -3.61
CA HIS A 55 2.29 -0.49 -4.55
C HIS A 55 3.55 -1.20 -4.06
N TYR A 56 3.85 -1.15 -2.76
CA TYR A 56 5.02 -1.81 -2.20
C TYR A 56 4.89 -3.34 -2.21
N THR A 57 3.72 -3.87 -1.83
CA THR A 57 3.45 -5.31 -1.90
C THR A 57 3.37 -5.83 -3.34
N CYS A 58 2.89 -5.03 -4.30
CA CYS A 58 2.89 -5.40 -5.71
C CYS A 58 4.27 -5.29 -6.38
N TRP A 59 5.11 -4.36 -5.92
CA TRP A 59 6.49 -4.29 -6.36
C TRP A 59 7.29 -5.51 -5.92
N ASP A 60 7.01 -5.99 -4.70
CA ASP A 60 7.56 -7.23 -4.16
C ASP A 60 9.09 -7.29 -4.30
N PRO A 61 9.83 -6.38 -3.64
CA PRO A 61 11.25 -6.19 -3.91
C PRO A 61 12.08 -7.47 -3.80
N GLU A 62 11.79 -8.34 -2.83
CA GLU A 62 12.49 -9.61 -2.61
C GLU A 62 11.79 -10.81 -3.28
N GLY A 63 10.69 -10.61 -4.02
CA GLY A 63 9.90 -11.69 -4.62
C GLY A 63 9.19 -12.58 -3.59
N LEU A 64 9.03 -12.12 -2.34
CA LEU A 64 8.46 -12.91 -1.25
C LEU A 64 7.02 -13.30 -1.54
N ILE A 65 6.22 -12.39 -2.08
CA ILE A 65 4.81 -12.66 -2.41
C ILE A 65 4.72 -13.63 -3.57
N GLU A 66 5.58 -13.49 -4.58
CA GLU A 66 5.68 -14.46 -5.67
C GLU A 66 6.04 -15.87 -5.16
N MET A 67 6.89 -15.95 -4.13
CA MET A 67 7.25 -17.20 -3.46
C MET A 67 6.17 -17.74 -2.50
N GLY A 68 5.03 -17.05 -2.38
CA GLY A 68 3.89 -17.48 -1.57
C GLY A 68 3.94 -17.03 -0.11
N ALA A 69 4.83 -16.09 0.24
CA ALA A 69 4.79 -15.42 1.53
C ALA A 69 3.48 -14.65 1.69
N PRO A 70 2.98 -14.51 2.93
CA PRO A 70 1.78 -13.75 3.18
C PRO A 70 2.00 -12.25 2.89
N ARG A 71 0.93 -11.53 2.54
CA ARG A 71 1.01 -10.10 2.17
C ARG A 71 1.46 -9.17 3.31
N ASP A 72 1.48 -9.67 4.54
CA ASP A 72 1.93 -8.93 5.71
C ASP A 72 3.44 -8.97 5.94
N GLU A 73 4.18 -9.70 5.11
CA GLU A 73 5.64 -9.81 5.18
C GLU A 73 6.35 -8.44 5.10
N TYR A 74 5.76 -7.46 4.40
CA TYR A 74 6.32 -6.11 4.25
C TYR A 74 5.78 -5.07 5.25
N PHE A 75 5.07 -5.48 6.31
CA PHE A 75 4.38 -4.55 7.20
C PHE A 75 5.32 -3.60 7.95
N SER A 76 6.52 -4.06 8.32
CA SER A 76 7.52 -3.21 8.95
C SER A 76 7.93 -2.07 8.02
N GLU A 77 8.23 -2.38 6.75
CA GLU A 77 8.70 -1.40 5.78
C GLU A 77 7.58 -0.43 5.42
N ILE A 78 6.35 -0.94 5.24
CA ILE A 78 5.18 -0.11 4.98
C ILE A 78 4.89 0.83 6.15
N HIS A 79 5.03 0.36 7.39
CA HIS A 79 4.88 1.18 8.59
C HIS A 79 5.93 2.29 8.64
N ASP A 80 7.18 1.96 8.35
CA ASP A 80 8.30 2.88 8.35
C ASP A 80 8.16 3.94 7.26
N ILE A 81 7.84 3.54 6.03
CA ILE A 81 7.52 4.45 4.92
C ILE A 81 6.39 5.38 5.36
N TRP A 82 5.28 4.85 5.88
CA TRP A 82 4.15 5.65 6.33
C TRP A 82 4.54 6.70 7.38
N SER A 83 5.31 6.31 8.39
CA SER A 83 5.77 7.20 9.48
C SER A 83 6.64 8.37 8.99
N ARG A 84 7.37 8.17 7.89
CA ARG A 84 8.26 9.16 7.27
C ARG A 84 7.49 10.01 6.25
N VAL A 85 6.56 9.41 5.49
CA VAL A 85 5.81 10.05 4.40
C VAL A 85 4.80 11.10 4.88
N LYS A 86 4.27 10.99 6.11
CA LYS A 86 3.42 12.05 6.71
C LYS A 86 4.04 13.46 6.67
N ARG A 87 5.37 13.53 6.59
CA ARG A 87 6.12 14.79 6.53
C ARG A 87 6.59 15.16 5.13
N SER A 88 6.35 14.30 4.14
CA SER A 88 6.80 14.52 2.77
C SER A 88 5.94 15.52 2.03
N THR A 89 6.61 16.42 1.31
CA THR A 89 6.00 17.54 0.58
C THR A 89 6.09 17.39 -0.94
N SER A 90 6.85 16.40 -1.41
CA SER A 90 7.08 16.16 -2.84
C SER A 90 7.20 14.68 -3.18
N THR A 91 6.93 14.36 -4.44
CA THR A 91 7.16 13.03 -5.02
C THR A 91 8.61 12.58 -4.87
N GLN A 92 9.57 13.50 -5.01
CA GLN A 92 11.01 13.19 -4.91
C GLN A 92 11.39 12.79 -3.48
N GLU A 93 10.81 13.48 -2.48
CA GLU A 93 11.00 13.16 -1.08
C GLU A 93 10.38 11.81 -0.74
N LEU A 94 9.18 11.52 -1.26
CA LEU A 94 8.54 10.21 -1.13
C LEU A 94 9.41 9.08 -1.75
N ALA A 95 9.93 9.28 -2.95
CA ALA A 95 10.85 8.31 -3.59
C ALA A 95 12.10 8.08 -2.74
N THR A 96 12.66 9.14 -2.15
CA THR A 96 13.82 9.06 -1.27
C THR A 96 13.52 8.27 0.00
N ILE A 97 12.35 8.48 0.60
CA ILE A 97 11.90 7.73 1.79
C ILE A 97 11.76 6.24 1.46
N ILE A 98 11.07 5.91 0.36
CA ILE A 98 10.88 4.51 -0.06
C ILE A 98 12.25 3.86 -0.31
N ALA A 99 13.15 4.54 -1.02
CA ALA A 99 14.50 4.05 -1.27
C ALA A 99 15.27 3.79 0.04
N SER A 100 15.25 4.72 0.98
CA SER A 100 15.93 4.60 2.28
C SER A 100 15.42 3.39 3.07
N VAL A 101 14.10 3.24 3.20
CA VAL A 101 13.51 2.13 3.97
C VAL A 101 13.84 0.80 3.31
N THR A 102 13.72 0.69 1.98
CA THR A 102 14.10 -0.52 1.26
C THR A 102 15.60 -0.83 1.40
N GLU A 103 16.46 0.18 1.37
CA GLU A 103 17.90 -0.01 1.58
C GLU A 103 18.21 -0.51 2.99
N GLU A 104 17.58 0.08 4.01
CA GLU A 104 17.70 -0.31 5.41
C GLU A 104 17.23 -1.76 5.63
N ALA A 105 16.13 -2.17 4.99
CA ALA A 105 15.56 -3.51 5.13
C ALA A 105 16.36 -4.60 4.39
N PHE A 106 16.90 -4.28 3.21
CA PHE A 106 17.42 -5.31 2.28
C PHE A 106 18.86 -5.07 1.80
N GLY A 107 19.60 -4.16 2.44
CA GLY A 107 21.04 -3.97 2.20
C GLY A 107 21.40 -3.39 0.83
N GLY A 108 20.57 -2.48 0.30
CA GLY A 108 20.88 -1.67 -0.88
C GLY A 108 20.84 -2.38 -2.24
N LYS A 109 20.54 -3.69 -2.29
CA LYS A 109 20.52 -4.47 -3.53
C LYS A 109 19.45 -4.00 -4.53
N TYR A 110 18.36 -3.41 -4.03
CA TYR A 110 17.17 -2.98 -4.78
C TYR A 110 17.20 -1.51 -5.21
N LEU A 111 18.20 -0.75 -4.76
CA LEU A 111 18.43 0.64 -5.21
C LEU A 111 18.86 0.75 -6.68
N LYS A 112 19.10 -0.38 -7.35
CA LYS A 112 19.39 -0.41 -8.79
C LYS A 112 18.18 -0.08 -9.65
N ASN A 113 16.95 -0.24 -9.13
CA ASN A 113 15.72 0.08 -9.85
C ASN A 113 15.10 1.40 -9.36
N LYS A 114 15.84 2.50 -9.52
CA LYS A 114 15.38 3.85 -9.16
C LYS A 114 14.10 4.25 -9.90
N ASP A 115 13.91 3.74 -11.10
CA ASP A 115 12.73 4.02 -11.92
C ASP A 115 11.45 3.42 -11.32
N ASP A 116 11.52 2.21 -10.74
CA ASP A 116 10.38 1.59 -10.04
C ASP A 116 10.00 2.39 -8.81
N ILE A 117 11.00 2.80 -8.01
CA ILE A 117 10.79 3.60 -6.80
C ILE A 117 10.12 4.94 -7.15
N LEU A 118 10.59 5.59 -8.22
CA LEU A 118 10.01 6.85 -8.69
C LEU A 118 8.60 6.65 -9.23
N LYS A 119 8.33 5.54 -9.93
CA LYS A 119 6.98 5.19 -10.40
C LYS A 119 6.02 4.98 -9.23
N ILE A 120 6.41 4.20 -8.22
CA ILE A 120 5.61 3.99 -7.01
C ILE A 120 5.32 5.33 -6.31
N ALA A 121 6.34 6.19 -6.16
CA ALA A 121 6.15 7.50 -5.55
C ALA A 121 5.18 8.39 -6.35
N ASN A 122 5.26 8.39 -7.69
CA ASN A 122 4.31 9.11 -8.54
C ASN A 122 2.88 8.59 -8.41
N ASP A 123 2.69 7.27 -8.37
CA ASP A 123 1.36 6.66 -8.25
C ASP A 123 0.71 7.00 -6.90
N ILE A 124 1.48 7.01 -5.82
CA ILE A 124 1.02 7.42 -4.48
C ILE A 124 0.69 8.93 -4.43
N ASP A 125 1.54 9.77 -4.99
CA ASP A 125 1.40 11.24 -4.91
C ASP A 125 0.28 11.79 -5.83
N SER A 126 0.13 11.23 -7.04
CA SER A 126 -0.89 11.65 -8.01
C SER A 126 -2.32 11.41 -7.52
N PHE A 127 -2.53 10.31 -6.81
CA PHE A 127 -3.84 9.92 -6.29
C PHE A 127 -4.26 10.72 -5.05
N SER A 128 -3.29 11.22 -4.29
CA SER A 128 -3.52 12.12 -3.15
C SER A 128 -4.01 13.51 -3.60
N LYS A 129 -3.84 13.84 -4.89
CA LYS A 129 -4.18 15.13 -5.50
C LYS A 129 -5.45 15.08 -6.37
N SER A 130 -6.04 13.90 -6.56
CA SER A 130 -7.21 13.63 -7.41
C SER A 130 -8.47 13.38 -6.60
#